data_AF-A0A8J9ZJ47-F1
#
_entry.id   AF-A0A8J9ZJ47-F1
#
_cell.length_a   1.000
_cell.length_b   1.000
_cell.length_c   1.000
_cell.angle_alpha   90.00
_cell.angle_beta   90.00
_cell.angle_gamma   90.00
#
_symmetry.space_group_name_H-M   'P 1'
#
loop_
_entity.id
_entity.type
_entity.pdbx_description
1 polymer ?
#
loop_
_entity_poly.entity_id
_entity_poly.type
_entity_poly.pdbx_seq_one_letter_code
_entity_poly.pdbx_strand_id
1 'polypeptide(L)'
;MIVVEARLDRTVYLAGEVLECFVSFTNQTSEGAVPLNSDSESLAWASAQLHCQCSVSEARVVWPGEDTGEVPYGQEGSDTVFIPSRGERGHTVLSTAPRILFCDLKLRQGETKTYLYREVIPREAPPSYRGHSVKYSYKVTIGTQRVGAPTKLLRVPFRVLVVYDLGDPTVYEEVPPSNPFLEEQRQEGSLLELASQVLTTITARKSPSKTLFNYVVPRTLYTPYLYLHNIYNIA
;
A
#
# COMPACT_ATOMS: atom_id res chain seq x y z
N MET A 1 -7.38 23.96 20.33
CA MET A 1 -6.65 22.67 20.32
C MET A 1 -6.62 22.15 18.90
N ILE A 2 -5.44 21.87 18.34
CA ILE A 2 -5.34 21.31 16.98
C ILE A 2 -5.65 19.81 16.99
N VAL A 3 -6.70 19.45 16.24
CA VAL A 3 -7.06 18.07 15.90
C VAL A 3 -6.53 17.76 14.52
N VAL A 4 -5.93 16.57 14.39
CA VAL A 4 -5.37 16.07 13.13
C VAL A 4 -6.20 14.88 12.70
N GLU A 5 -6.74 14.94 11.49
CA GLU A 5 -7.49 13.87 10.87
C GLU A 5 -6.81 13.49 9.56
N ALA A 6 -6.78 12.20 9.24
CA ALA A 6 -6.22 11.70 7.99
C ALA A 6 -7.19 10.70 7.35
N ARG A 7 -7.44 10.89 6.06
CA ARG A 7 -8.38 10.10 5.27
C ARG A 7 -7.68 9.58 4.02
N LEU A 8 -7.90 8.31 3.72
CA LEU A 8 -7.51 7.70 2.45
C LEU A 8 -8.76 7.58 1.59
N ASP A 9 -8.61 7.76 0.28
CA ASP A 9 -9.75 7.58 -0.64
C ASP A 9 -10.23 6.13 -0.70
N ARG A 10 -9.30 5.19 -0.51
CA ARG A 10 -9.57 3.75 -0.48
C ARG A 10 -8.79 3.09 0.65
N THR A 11 -9.22 1.90 1.04
CA THR A 11 -8.55 1.11 2.10
C THR A 11 -7.65 0.00 1.54
N VAL A 12 -7.72 -0.24 0.22
CA VAL A 12 -6.98 -1.28 -0.50
C VAL A 12 -6.39 -0.64 -1.76
N TYR A 13 -5.10 -0.92 -2.01
CA TYR A 13 -4.34 -0.42 -3.15
C TYR A 13 -3.54 -1.55 -3.79
N LEU A 14 -3.16 -1.39 -5.04
CA LEU A 14 -2.23 -2.28 -5.73
C LEU A 14 -0.78 -1.84 -5.54
N ALA A 15 0.16 -2.79 -5.53
CA ALA A 15 1.57 -2.46 -5.68
C ALA A 15 1.81 -1.74 -7.03
N GLY A 16 2.57 -0.65 -7.01
CA GLY A 16 2.75 0.26 -8.15
C GLY A 16 1.69 1.38 -8.27
N GLU A 17 0.63 1.35 -7.46
CA GLU A 17 -0.42 2.37 -7.48
C GLU A 17 -0.03 3.60 -6.64
N VAL A 18 -0.56 4.77 -7.02
CA VAL A 18 -0.44 6.00 -6.24
C VAL A 18 -1.45 5.96 -5.08
N LEU A 19 -0.94 6.05 -3.86
CA LEU A 19 -1.73 6.26 -2.65
C LEU A 19 -1.91 7.76 -2.43
N GLU A 20 -3.15 8.17 -2.19
CA GLU A 20 -3.55 9.54 -1.86
C GLU A 20 -4.14 9.58 -0.44
N CYS A 21 -3.60 10.44 0.41
CA CYS A 21 -4.06 10.66 1.78
C CYS A 21 -4.27 12.14 2.04
N PHE A 22 -5.50 12.51 2.38
CA PHE A 22 -5.86 13.86 2.81
C PHE A 22 -5.64 13.99 4.31
N VAL A 23 -4.81 14.94 4.72
CA VAL A 23 -4.50 15.22 6.13
C VAL A 23 -5.01 16.60 6.48
N SER A 24 -6.04 16.67 7.31
CA SER A 24 -6.67 17.91 7.79
C SER A 24 -6.20 18.25 9.21
N PHE A 25 -5.86 19.52 9.39
CA PHE A 25 -5.48 20.11 10.66
C PHE A 25 -6.52 21.16 11.01
N THR A 26 -7.26 20.95 12.10
CA THR A 26 -8.35 21.84 12.52
C THR A 26 -8.08 22.37 13.91
N ASN A 27 -8.06 23.69 14.08
CA ASN A 27 -8.02 24.29 15.40
C ASN A 27 -9.45 24.38 15.97
N GLN A 28 -9.77 23.50 16.92
CA GLN A 28 -11.08 23.48 17.56
C GLN A 28 -11.29 24.70 18.46
N THR A 29 -12.42 25.38 18.29
CA THR A 29 -12.91 26.42 19.19
C THR A 29 -13.43 25.75 20.47
N SER A 30 -12.87 26.11 21.62
CA SER A 30 -13.42 25.68 22.92
C SER A 30 -14.74 26.41 23.17
N GLU A 31 -15.85 25.69 23.20
CA GLU A 31 -17.15 26.22 23.60
C GLU A 31 -17.05 26.75 25.04
N GLY A 32 -16.98 28.08 25.21
CA GLY A 32 -16.99 28.74 26.52
C GLY A 32 -15.94 29.84 26.75
N ALA A 33 -14.97 30.04 25.85
CA ALA A 33 -13.99 31.11 26.00
C ALA A 33 -14.35 32.35 25.15
N VAL A 34 -14.42 33.51 25.80
CA VAL A 34 -14.63 34.83 25.20
C VAL A 34 -13.57 35.09 24.11
N PRO A 35 -13.90 35.68 22.95
CA PRO A 35 -12.94 35.88 21.87
C PRO A 35 -11.94 36.99 22.24
N LEU A 36 -10.88 36.64 22.97
CA LEU A 36 -9.70 37.49 23.07
C LEU A 36 -8.84 37.23 21.83
N ASN A 37 -8.43 38.30 21.17
CA ASN A 37 -7.85 38.39 19.82
C ASN A 37 -6.52 37.64 19.56
N SER A 38 -6.21 36.50 20.19
CA SER A 38 -4.87 35.89 20.07
C SER A 38 -4.77 34.36 20.11
N ASP A 39 -5.85 33.61 19.88
CA ASP A 39 -5.78 32.14 20.00
C ASP A 39 -5.42 31.45 18.67
N SER A 40 -4.26 31.83 18.13
CA SER A 40 -3.63 31.06 17.05
C SER A 40 -2.78 29.94 17.66
N GLU A 41 -3.11 28.69 17.35
CA GLU A 41 -2.25 27.55 17.70
C GLU A 41 -1.24 27.29 16.59
N SER A 42 -0.03 26.88 16.97
CA SER A 42 1.06 26.61 16.03
C SER A 42 1.57 25.16 16.11
N LEU A 43 1.81 24.56 14.94
CA LEU A 43 2.55 23.32 14.77
C LEU A 43 3.89 23.64 14.13
N ALA A 44 4.96 23.10 14.73
CA ALA A 44 6.32 23.28 14.23
C ALA A 44 6.50 22.58 12.88
N TRP A 45 6.01 21.35 12.75
CA TRP A 45 6.07 20.62 11.49
C TRP A 45 5.07 19.47 11.48
N ALA A 46 4.79 18.99 10.27
CA ALA A 46 4.17 17.70 10.04
C ALA A 46 4.86 16.98 8.88
N SER A 47 5.05 15.67 9.02
CA SER A 47 5.61 14.81 7.98
C SER A 47 4.79 13.53 7.88
N ALA A 48 4.68 12.98 6.67
CA ALA A 48 3.98 11.74 6.41
C ALA A 48 4.93 10.73 5.77
N GLN A 49 4.76 9.46 6.11
CA GLN A 49 5.56 8.38 5.57
C GLN A 49 4.77 7.08 5.48
N LEU A 50 4.88 6.40 4.35
CA LEU A 50 4.32 5.09 4.12
C LEU A 50 5.35 4.03 4.51
N HIS A 51 4.93 3.05 5.31
CA HIS A 51 5.78 1.92 5.68
C HIS A 51 5.01 0.61 5.85
N CYS A 52 5.74 -0.51 5.80
CA CYS A 52 5.27 -1.86 6.06
C CYS A 52 6.03 -2.48 7.23
N GLN A 53 5.30 -2.95 8.24
CA GLN A 53 5.84 -3.72 9.36
C GLN A 53 5.55 -5.21 9.17
N CYS A 54 6.56 -6.05 9.35
CA CYS A 54 6.45 -7.50 9.45
C CYS A 54 6.57 -7.91 10.91
N SER A 55 5.45 -8.29 11.51
CA SER A 55 5.44 -8.90 12.84
C SER A 55 5.46 -10.41 12.71
N VAL A 56 6.36 -11.05 13.43
CA VAL A 56 6.61 -12.48 13.39
C VAL A 56 6.28 -13.09 14.76
N SER A 57 5.75 -14.32 14.78
CA SER A 57 5.52 -15.06 16.03
C SER A 57 6.84 -15.67 16.51
N GLU A 58 7.37 -15.12 17.61
CA GLU A 58 8.60 -15.59 18.27
C GLU A 58 8.55 -17.09 18.62
N ALA A 59 7.37 -17.63 18.93
CA ALA A 59 7.18 -19.04 19.25
C ALA A 59 7.31 -19.99 18.05
N ARG A 60 7.27 -19.47 16.81
CA ARG A 60 7.17 -20.30 15.59
C ARG A 60 8.26 -20.02 14.57
N VAL A 61 8.92 -18.88 14.67
CA VAL A 61 9.86 -18.40 13.65
C VAL A 61 10.98 -17.65 14.34
N VAL A 62 12.21 -18.06 14.06
CA VAL A 62 13.43 -17.33 14.41
C VAL A 62 13.75 -16.38 13.27
N TRP A 63 13.84 -15.08 13.53
CA TRP A 63 14.20 -14.12 12.51
C TRP A 63 15.74 -14.14 12.29
N PRO A 64 16.24 -14.25 11.04
CA PRO A 64 17.67 -14.22 10.79
C PRO A 64 18.24 -12.84 11.17
N GLY A 65 19.10 -12.79 12.19
CA GLY A 65 19.75 -11.56 12.66
C GLY A 65 19.58 -11.23 14.16
N GLU A 66 18.90 -12.08 14.94
CA GLU A 66 18.92 -11.97 16.41
C GLU A 66 20.20 -12.61 16.99
N ASP A 67 21.34 -11.93 16.86
CA ASP A 67 22.45 -12.14 17.80
C ASP A 67 22.13 -11.36 19.08
N THR A 68 22.17 -12.08 20.19
CA THR A 68 22.22 -11.64 21.60
C THR A 68 22.46 -10.13 21.85
N GLY A 69 21.48 -9.45 22.45
CA GLY A 69 21.74 -8.29 23.31
C GLY A 69 21.33 -6.90 22.82
N GLU A 70 20.51 -6.76 21.77
CA GLU A 70 19.99 -5.43 21.39
C GLU A 70 18.53 -5.22 21.84
N VAL A 71 18.35 -4.17 22.63
CA VAL A 71 17.09 -3.66 23.18
C VAL A 71 16.07 -3.43 22.06
N PRO A 72 14.77 -3.72 22.24
CA PRO A 72 13.77 -3.61 21.19
C PRO A 72 13.76 -2.21 20.56
N TYR A 73 14.00 -2.21 19.26
CA TYR A 73 13.76 -1.19 18.25
C TYR A 73 12.90 0.02 18.73
N GLY A 74 13.57 1.14 19.02
CA GLY A 74 12.95 2.49 19.02
C GLY A 74 12.70 3.18 20.37
N GLN A 75 13.32 2.75 21.48
CA GLN A 75 13.04 3.33 22.81
C GLN A 75 13.98 4.43 23.35
N GLU A 76 15.06 4.82 22.65
CA GLU A 76 15.94 5.90 23.14
C GLU A 76 16.30 6.92 22.06
N GLY A 77 15.31 7.34 21.27
CA GLY A 77 15.46 8.43 20.31
C GLY A 77 14.78 9.68 20.83
N SER A 78 15.46 10.84 20.72
CA SER A 78 14.93 12.17 21.02
C SER A 78 13.42 12.27 20.74
N ASP A 79 12.66 12.75 21.71
CA ASP A 79 11.19 12.82 21.67
C ASP A 79 10.65 13.65 20.50
N THR A 80 11.51 14.44 19.86
CA THR A 80 11.19 15.35 18.76
C THR A 80 11.52 14.79 17.37
N VAL A 81 12.12 13.60 17.26
CA VAL A 81 12.48 13.02 15.94
C VAL A 81 11.28 12.29 15.36
N PHE A 82 11.06 12.45 14.05
CA PHE A 82 10.06 11.68 13.32
C PHE A 82 10.52 10.24 13.11
N ILE A 83 9.99 9.32 13.92
CA ILE A 83 10.22 7.88 13.78
C ILE A 83 8.87 7.18 13.52
N PRO A 84 8.52 6.84 12.27
CA PRO A 84 7.20 6.28 11.94
C PRO A 84 6.87 4.98 12.67
N SER A 85 7.89 4.14 12.86
CA SER A 85 7.81 2.82 13.50
C SER A 85 7.82 2.87 15.03
N ARG A 86 7.92 4.04 15.68
CA ARG A 86 8.05 4.16 17.14
C ARG A 86 6.89 3.47 17.88
N GLY A 87 7.15 2.39 18.61
CA GLY A 87 6.09 1.63 19.30
C GLY A 87 5.24 0.74 18.39
N GLU A 88 5.68 0.47 17.16
CA GLU A 88 5.20 -0.66 16.37
C GLU A 88 5.96 -1.94 16.76
N ARG A 89 5.32 -3.10 16.56
CA ARG A 89 5.95 -4.41 16.77
C ARG A 89 6.43 -4.99 15.44
N GLY A 90 7.57 -5.67 15.47
CA GLY A 90 8.16 -6.33 14.31
C GLY A 90 9.18 -5.48 13.56
N HIS A 91 9.59 -5.97 12.39
CA HIS A 91 10.63 -5.38 11.57
C HIS A 91 10.06 -4.52 10.45
N THR A 92 10.69 -3.39 10.16
CA THR A 92 10.30 -2.54 9.03
C THR A 92 10.83 -3.17 7.73
N VAL A 93 9.93 -3.73 6.93
CA VAL A 93 10.30 -4.40 5.66
C VAL A 93 10.34 -3.42 4.50
N LEU A 94 9.51 -2.38 4.56
CA LEU A 94 9.45 -1.34 3.54
C LEU A 94 9.23 -0.01 4.23
N SER A 95 9.97 1.00 3.81
CA SER A 95 9.75 2.38 4.23
C SER A 95 10.07 3.31 3.07
N THR A 96 9.12 4.17 2.73
CA THR A 96 9.31 5.23 1.73
C THR A 96 10.10 6.40 2.34
N ALA A 97 10.58 7.32 1.51
CA ALA A 97 11.17 8.55 2.04
C ALA A 97 10.10 9.40 2.75
N PRO A 98 10.39 9.97 3.94
CA PRO A 98 9.45 10.85 4.61
C PRO A 98 9.19 12.11 3.77
N ARG A 99 7.91 12.49 3.63
CA ARG A 99 7.52 13.73 2.96
C ARG A 99 7.02 14.76 3.96
N ILE A 100 7.56 15.96 3.88
CA ILE A 100 7.18 17.08 4.74
C ILE A 100 5.86 17.68 4.21
N LEU A 101 4.87 17.82 5.08
CA LEU A 101 3.61 18.49 4.77
C LEU A 101 3.72 20.01 4.97
N PHE A 102 4.40 20.45 6.03
CA PHE A 102 4.71 21.85 6.32
C PHE A 102 5.81 21.99 7.40
N CYS A 103 6.44 23.17 7.49
CA CYS A 103 7.52 23.50 8.44
C CYS A 103 7.22 24.66 9.42
N ASP A 104 6.01 25.21 9.40
CA ASP A 104 5.44 26.10 10.44
C ASP A 104 3.98 26.32 10.02
N LEU A 105 3.02 25.83 10.80
CA LEU A 105 1.60 26.03 10.53
C LEU A 105 0.96 26.73 11.71
N LYS A 106 0.37 27.90 11.44
CA LYS A 106 -0.44 28.65 12.39
C LYS A 106 -1.89 28.60 11.94
N LEU A 107 -2.78 28.20 12.84
CA LEU A 107 -4.21 28.11 12.58
C LEU A 107 -4.96 28.98 13.59
N ARG A 108 -5.82 29.86 13.10
CA ARG A 108 -6.77 30.61 13.94
C ARG A 108 -7.85 29.66 14.47
N GLN A 109 -8.54 30.05 15.53
CA GLN A 109 -9.69 29.28 16.03
C GLN A 109 -10.70 29.03 14.91
N GLY A 110 -11.16 27.78 14.77
CA GLY A 110 -12.08 27.34 13.72
C GLY A 110 -11.44 27.13 12.35
N GLU A 111 -10.18 27.52 12.15
CA GLU A 111 -9.49 27.34 10.88
C GLU A 111 -9.12 25.87 10.66
N THR A 112 -9.34 25.41 9.43
CA THR A 112 -8.94 24.08 8.99
C THR A 112 -8.07 24.19 7.75
N LYS A 113 -6.93 23.50 7.75
CA LYS A 113 -6.06 23.40 6.58
C LYS A 113 -5.81 21.94 6.23
N THR A 114 -6.02 21.60 4.97
CA THR A 114 -5.88 20.24 4.46
C THR A 114 -4.70 20.16 3.50
N TYR A 115 -3.88 19.12 3.66
CA TYR A 115 -2.76 18.80 2.79
C TYR A 115 -2.98 17.44 2.14
N LEU A 116 -2.50 17.29 0.91
CA LEU A 116 -2.57 16.04 0.16
C LEU A 116 -1.20 15.36 0.17
N TYR A 117 -1.12 14.20 0.79
CA TYR A 117 0.03 13.30 0.71
C TYR A 117 -0.18 12.30 -0.43
N ARG A 118 0.75 12.31 -1.40
CA ARG A 118 0.80 11.35 -2.50
C ARG A 118 2.07 10.53 -2.41
N GLU A 119 1.96 9.21 -2.49
CA GLU A 119 3.12 8.32 -2.52
C GLU A 119 2.86 7.12 -3.42
N VAL A 120 3.86 6.69 -4.17
CA VAL A 120 3.74 5.48 -5.01
C VAL A 120 4.10 4.29 -4.15
N ILE A 121 3.22 3.29 -4.10
CA ILE A 121 3.56 2.02 -3.47
C ILE A 121 4.57 1.31 -4.38
N PRO A 122 5.77 0.92 -3.91
CA PRO A 122 6.73 0.21 -4.74
C PRO A 122 6.12 -1.04 -5.38
N ARG A 123 6.50 -1.37 -6.62
CA ARG A 123 5.96 -2.55 -7.33
C ARG A 123 6.39 -3.86 -6.66
N GLU A 124 7.56 -3.84 -6.05
CA GLU A 124 8.18 -4.95 -5.31
C GLU A 124 7.71 -5.00 -3.85
N ALA A 125 6.74 -4.15 -3.47
CA ALA A 125 6.20 -4.12 -2.12
C ALA A 125 5.51 -5.46 -1.77
N PRO A 126 5.77 -6.04 -0.59
CA PRO A 126 5.12 -7.29 -0.19
C PRO A 126 3.60 -7.10 -0.06
N PRO A 127 2.77 -8.11 -0.37
CA PRO A 127 1.33 -8.00 -0.16
C PRO A 127 1.00 -7.88 1.33
N SER A 128 -0.14 -7.25 1.64
CA SER A 128 -0.70 -7.30 2.98
C SER A 128 -1.16 -8.72 3.30
N TYR A 129 -0.70 -9.24 4.43
CA TYR A 129 -0.96 -10.61 4.83
C TYR A 129 -1.12 -10.70 6.35
N ARG A 130 -2.03 -11.58 6.80
CA ARG A 130 -2.24 -11.88 8.21
C ARG A 130 -2.37 -13.39 8.39
N GLY A 131 -1.25 -14.03 8.67
CA GLY A 131 -1.19 -15.46 9.02
C GLY A 131 -0.95 -15.68 10.51
N HIS A 132 -0.78 -16.96 10.87
CA HIS A 132 -0.50 -17.38 12.25
C HIS A 132 0.93 -17.07 12.69
N SER A 133 1.90 -17.21 11.77
CA SER A 133 3.33 -17.03 12.06
C SER A 133 3.85 -15.65 11.66
N VAL A 134 3.24 -15.01 10.66
CA VAL A 134 3.72 -13.74 10.08
C VAL A 134 2.54 -12.85 9.72
N LYS A 135 2.70 -11.55 9.92
CA LYS A 135 1.76 -10.51 9.47
C LYS A 135 2.50 -9.32 8.89
N TYR A 136 2.11 -8.93 7.67
CA TYR A 136 2.54 -7.72 6.99
C TYR A 136 1.45 -6.64 7.10
N SER A 137 1.78 -5.51 7.73
CA SER A 137 0.84 -4.42 8.00
C SER A 137 1.35 -3.12 7.39
N TYR A 138 0.55 -2.54 6.49
CA TYR A 138 0.84 -1.25 5.88
C TYR A 138 0.15 -0.11 6.61
N LYS A 139 0.90 0.98 6.79
CA LYS A 139 0.41 2.19 7.45
C LYS A 139 1.00 3.43 6.78
N VAL A 140 0.17 4.44 6.59
CA VAL A 140 0.62 5.82 6.43
C VAL A 140 0.71 6.42 7.82
N THR A 141 1.89 6.89 8.21
CA THR A 141 2.11 7.52 9.51
C THR A 141 2.38 8.99 9.33
N ILE A 142 1.55 9.82 9.96
CA ILE A 142 1.68 11.25 10.01
C ILE A 142 2.27 11.61 11.38
N GLY A 143 3.48 12.12 11.38
CA GLY A 143 4.10 12.72 12.55
C GLY A 143 3.83 14.20 12.61
N THR A 144 3.46 14.70 13.79
CA THR A 144 3.22 16.12 14.03
C THR A 144 3.91 16.53 15.31
N GLN A 145 4.44 17.76 15.34
CA GLN A 145 5.05 18.32 16.54
C GLN A 145 4.53 19.73 16.78
N ARG A 146 4.08 19.97 18.02
CA ARG A 146 3.87 21.33 18.53
C ARG A 146 5.18 21.84 19.14
N VAL A 147 5.46 23.13 19.00
CA VAL A 147 6.66 23.76 19.60
C VAL A 147 6.69 23.47 21.11
N GLY A 148 7.79 22.88 21.59
CA GLY A 148 7.98 22.53 23.01
C GLY A 148 7.24 21.26 23.47
N ALA A 149 6.59 20.52 22.57
CA ALA A 149 5.92 19.26 22.88
C ALA A 149 6.59 18.06 22.17
N PRO A 150 6.44 16.83 22.69
CA PRO A 150 6.91 15.63 22.01
C PRO A 150 6.12 15.39 20.72
N THR A 151 6.75 14.68 19.78
CA THR A 151 6.12 14.28 18.52
C THR A 151 4.95 13.32 18.76
N LYS A 152 3.81 13.58 18.13
CA LYS A 152 2.66 12.68 18.10
C LYS A 152 2.56 12.01 16.74
N LEU A 153 2.14 10.74 16.73
CA LEU A 153 2.00 9.94 15.51
C LEU A 153 0.53 9.56 15.31
N LEU A 154 -0.01 9.88 14.15
CA LEU A 154 -1.29 9.39 13.64
C LEU A 154 -1.02 8.31 12.60
N ARG A 155 -1.67 7.16 12.72
CA ARG A 155 -1.45 6.00 11.84
C ARG A 155 -2.72 5.62 11.11
N VAL A 156 -2.67 5.61 9.79
CA VAL A 156 -3.78 5.20 8.94
C VAL A 156 -3.44 3.86 8.29
N PRO A 157 -4.08 2.75 8.72
CA PRO A 157 -3.83 1.44 8.13
C PRO A 157 -4.50 1.31 6.76
N PHE A 158 -3.85 0.60 5.85
CA PHE A 158 -4.40 0.21 4.55
C PHE A 158 -3.88 -1.17 4.15
N ARG A 159 -4.41 -1.71 3.05
CA ARG A 159 -3.98 -2.99 2.50
C ARG A 159 -3.38 -2.81 1.12
N VAL A 160 -2.34 -3.58 0.85
CA VAL A 160 -1.68 -3.70 -0.45
C VAL A 160 -1.96 -5.07 -1.01
N LEU A 161 -2.42 -5.13 -2.25
CA LEU A 161 -2.52 -6.36 -3.03
C LEU A 161 -1.47 -6.32 -4.14
N VAL A 162 -0.95 -7.50 -4.47
CA VAL A 162 0.00 -7.66 -5.57
C VAL A 162 -0.68 -8.51 -6.62
N VAL A 163 -0.78 -7.99 -7.84
CA VAL A 163 -1.17 -8.75 -9.03
C VAL A 163 0.08 -8.85 -9.89
N TYR A 164 0.59 -10.06 -10.04
CA TYR A 164 1.75 -10.31 -10.88
C TYR A 164 1.40 -10.10 -12.35
N ASP A 165 2.40 -9.73 -13.15
CA ASP A 165 2.30 -9.48 -14.60
C ASP A 165 1.41 -8.28 -15.01
N LEU A 166 0.96 -7.49 -14.04
CA LEU A 166 0.14 -6.31 -14.28
C LEU A 166 0.99 -5.16 -14.89
N GLY A 167 0.89 -4.98 -16.21
CA GLY A 167 1.58 -3.93 -16.95
C GLY A 167 2.64 -4.42 -17.94
N ASP A 168 2.76 -5.73 -18.18
CA ASP A 168 3.46 -6.24 -19.35
C ASP A 168 2.51 -6.20 -20.57
N PRO A 169 2.72 -5.32 -21.56
CA PRO A 169 1.86 -5.21 -22.73
C PRO A 169 1.85 -6.48 -23.60
N THR A 170 2.77 -7.42 -23.38
CA THR A 170 2.89 -8.65 -24.18
C THR A 170 1.94 -9.76 -23.75
N VAL A 171 1.39 -9.71 -22.53
CA VAL A 171 0.50 -10.76 -21.99
C VAL A 171 -0.95 -10.57 -22.46
N TYR A 172 -1.31 -9.36 -22.89
CA TYR A 172 -2.69 -8.97 -23.16
C TYR A 172 -2.99 -8.65 -24.63
N GLU A 173 -2.15 -9.12 -25.55
CA GLU A 173 -2.34 -8.94 -26.99
C GLU A 173 -3.44 -9.89 -27.55
N GLU A 174 -4.61 -9.91 -26.92
CA GLU A 174 -5.84 -10.26 -27.61
C GLU A 174 -6.42 -8.97 -28.16
N VAL A 175 -6.12 -8.68 -29.44
CA VAL A 175 -6.74 -7.58 -30.19
C VAL A 175 -8.26 -7.76 -30.08
N PRO A 176 -8.99 -6.93 -29.31
CA PRO A 176 -10.44 -7.00 -29.36
C PRO A 176 -10.86 -6.70 -30.80
N PRO A 177 -11.94 -7.30 -31.32
CA PRO A 177 -12.36 -7.00 -32.69
C PRO A 177 -12.58 -5.49 -32.79
N SER A 178 -11.69 -4.80 -33.51
CA SER A 178 -11.72 -3.35 -33.64
C SER A 178 -13.06 -2.98 -34.26
N ASN A 179 -13.94 -2.41 -33.44
CA ASN A 179 -15.21 -1.90 -33.90
C ASN A 179 -14.93 -0.60 -34.67
N PRO A 180 -15.10 -0.56 -36.00
CA PRO A 180 -14.73 0.60 -36.81
C PRO A 180 -15.61 1.83 -36.55
N PHE A 181 -16.61 1.73 -35.67
CA PHE A 181 -17.51 2.83 -35.29
C PHE A 181 -17.22 3.43 -33.90
N LEU A 182 -16.32 2.83 -33.12
CA LEU A 182 -15.91 3.35 -31.82
C LEU A 182 -14.53 3.98 -31.97
N GLU A 183 -14.42 5.29 -31.74
CA GLU A 183 -13.12 5.94 -31.62
C GLU A 183 -12.32 5.25 -30.50
N GLU A 184 -11.09 4.88 -30.82
CA GLU A 184 -10.19 4.19 -29.91
C GLU A 184 -9.68 5.19 -28.86
N GLN A 185 -10.53 5.54 -27.89
CA GLN A 185 -10.08 6.20 -26.67
C GLN A 185 -9.23 5.19 -25.91
N ARG A 186 -7.92 5.16 -26.20
CA ARG A 186 -6.90 4.67 -25.27
C ARG A 186 -6.91 5.58 -24.04
N GLN A 187 -7.91 5.41 -23.19
CA GLN A 187 -7.76 5.82 -21.80
C GLN A 187 -6.72 4.87 -21.21
N GLU A 188 -5.59 5.43 -20.80
CA GLU A 188 -4.66 4.75 -19.91
C GLU A 188 -5.44 4.44 -18.62
N GLY A 189 -6.09 3.27 -18.59
CA GLY A 189 -6.93 2.84 -17.49
C GLY A 189 -6.12 2.82 -16.20
N SER A 190 -6.77 3.13 -15.08
CA SER A 190 -6.16 3.00 -13.76
C SER A 190 -5.59 1.57 -13.59
N LEU A 191 -4.46 1.40 -12.90
CA LEU A 191 -3.92 0.06 -12.61
C LEU A 191 -4.98 -0.88 -12.00
N LEU A 192 -5.90 -0.32 -11.20
CA LEU A 192 -7.02 -1.06 -10.64
C LEU A 192 -7.99 -1.58 -11.72
N GLU A 193 -8.25 -0.79 -12.76
CA GLU A 193 -9.14 -1.14 -13.85
C GLU A 193 -8.55 -2.27 -14.69
N LEU A 194 -7.26 -2.17 -15.03
CA LEU A 194 -6.52 -3.23 -15.69
C LEU A 194 -6.53 -4.52 -14.85
N ALA A 195 -6.25 -4.42 -13.55
CA ALA A 195 -6.32 -5.57 -12.65
C ALA A 195 -7.72 -6.19 -12.59
N SER A 196 -8.76 -5.36 -12.57
CA SER A 196 -10.15 -5.82 -12.54
C SER A 196 -10.52 -6.56 -13.82
N GLN A 197 -10.06 -6.07 -14.98
CA GLN A 197 -10.27 -6.75 -16.26
C GLN A 197 -9.56 -8.11 -16.28
N VAL A 198 -8.28 -8.16 -15.90
CA VAL A 198 -7.49 -9.40 -15.85
C VAL A 198 -8.14 -10.43 -14.92
N LEU A 199 -8.49 -10.03 -13.70
CA LEU A 199 -9.14 -10.90 -12.73
C LEU A 199 -10.50 -11.39 -13.23
N THR A 200 -11.26 -10.54 -13.91
CA THR A 200 -12.55 -10.92 -14.50
C THR A 200 -12.37 -11.97 -15.60
N THR A 201 -11.38 -11.78 -16.49
CA THR A 201 -11.05 -12.74 -17.55
C THR A 201 -10.64 -14.10 -16.97
N ILE A 202 -9.75 -14.11 -15.98
CA ILE A 202 -9.25 -15.35 -15.36
C ILE A 202 -10.36 -16.09 -14.59
N THR A 203 -11.25 -15.36 -13.91
CA THR A 203 -12.28 -15.94 -13.02
C THR A 203 -13.63 -16.20 -13.73
N ALA A 204 -13.79 -15.78 -14.98
CA ALA A 204 -15.01 -16.00 -15.75
C ALA A 204 -15.28 -17.50 -15.95
N ARG A 205 -16.40 -18.00 -15.41
CA ARG A 205 -16.84 -19.41 -15.50
C ARG A 205 -17.27 -19.86 -16.91
N LYS A 206 -17.15 -19.00 -17.92
CA LYS A 206 -17.60 -19.27 -19.29
C LYS A 206 -16.46 -18.95 -20.24
N SER A 207 -15.67 -19.97 -20.58
CA SER A 207 -15.04 -19.99 -21.90
C SER A 207 -16.15 -19.81 -22.94
N PRO A 208 -16.14 -18.79 -23.81
CA PRO A 208 -16.90 -18.90 -25.03
C PRO A 208 -16.33 -20.13 -25.75
N SER A 209 -17.20 -21.10 -26.02
CA SER A 209 -16.86 -22.25 -26.86
C SER A 209 -16.24 -21.75 -28.17
N LYS A 210 -14.91 -21.84 -28.26
CA LYS A 210 -14.19 -21.91 -29.53
C LYS A 210 -13.28 -23.12 -29.46
N THR A 211 -13.92 -24.28 -29.58
CA THR A 211 -13.31 -25.40 -30.29
C THR A 211 -13.02 -24.94 -31.72
N LEU A 212 -11.85 -24.35 -31.96
CA LEU A 212 -11.19 -24.37 -33.26
C LEU A 212 -9.71 -24.59 -33.01
N PHE A 213 -9.35 -25.87 -32.96
CA PHE A 213 -8.01 -26.32 -33.32
C PHE A 213 -7.67 -25.74 -34.69
N ASN A 214 -6.80 -24.74 -34.76
CA ASN A 214 -6.00 -24.53 -35.95
C ASN A 214 -4.73 -25.37 -35.80
N TYR A 215 -4.84 -26.65 -36.15
CA TYR A 215 -3.68 -27.41 -36.59
C TYR A 215 -3.24 -26.83 -37.94
N VAL A 216 -2.29 -25.91 -37.93
CA VAL A 216 -1.38 -25.78 -39.08
C VAL A 216 -0.38 -26.90 -38.90
N VAL A 217 -0.53 -27.95 -39.71
CA VAL A 217 0.43 -29.03 -39.86
C VAL A 217 1.54 -28.52 -40.78
N PRO A 218 2.81 -28.39 -40.34
CA PRO A 218 3.93 -28.65 -41.22
C PRO A 218 4.23 -30.13 -41.14
N ARG A 219 4.02 -30.83 -42.26
CA ARG A 219 4.55 -32.17 -42.49
C ARG A 219 6.06 -32.14 -42.25
N THR A 220 6.52 -32.79 -41.18
CA THR A 220 7.73 -33.62 -41.23
C THR A 220 7.76 -34.55 -40.04
N LEU A 221 7.88 -35.84 -40.36
CA LEU A 221 7.98 -36.98 -39.45
C LEU A 221 9.19 -36.81 -38.53
N TYR A 222 9.04 -37.11 -37.24
CA TYR A 222 9.88 -38.04 -36.46
C TYR A 222 9.37 -38.05 -35.01
N THR A 223 8.87 -39.21 -34.58
CA THR A 223 8.55 -39.56 -33.18
C THR A 223 9.81 -39.53 -32.31
N PRO A 224 9.68 -39.35 -30.99
CA PRO A 224 9.78 -40.55 -30.15
C PRO A 224 8.78 -40.61 -28.98
N TYR A 225 8.55 -41.87 -28.61
CA TYR A 225 7.73 -42.41 -27.54
C TYR A 225 8.03 -41.84 -26.15
N LEU A 226 6.98 -41.55 -25.37
CA LEU A 226 7.02 -41.43 -23.92
C LEU A 226 6.32 -42.66 -23.32
N TYR A 227 7.14 -43.58 -22.79
CA TYR A 227 6.72 -44.68 -21.93
C TYR A 227 6.27 -44.11 -20.58
N LEU A 228 5.02 -44.34 -20.18
CA LEU A 228 4.55 -44.20 -18.80
C LEU A 228 4.37 -45.59 -18.20
N HIS A 229 5.29 -45.98 -17.33
CA HIS A 229 5.15 -47.12 -16.43
C HIS A 229 5.29 -46.60 -14.99
N ASN A 230 4.20 -46.59 -14.24
CA ASN A 230 4.00 -47.57 -13.17
C ASN A 230 2.75 -47.25 -12.34
N ILE A 231 1.79 -48.18 -12.42
CA ILE A 231 0.85 -48.52 -11.38
C ILE A 231 1.65 -49.19 -10.25
N TYR A 232 1.38 -48.92 -8.97
CA TYR A 232 1.24 -49.98 -7.96
C TYR A 232 0.38 -49.54 -6.77
N ASN A 233 -0.32 -50.54 -6.26
CA ASN A 233 -1.46 -50.52 -5.34
C ASN A 233 -1.07 -50.43 -3.86
N ILE A 234 -2.04 -49.91 -3.11
CA ILE A 234 -2.51 -50.25 -1.75
C ILE A 234 -1.77 -51.41 -1.05
N ALA A 235 -1.32 -51.13 0.17
CA ALA A 235 -1.50 -51.99 1.33
C ALA A 235 -2.28 -51.20 2.39
#